data_AF-A0A8T5ZQ48-F1
#
_entry.id   AF-A0A8T5ZQ48-F1
#
_cell.length_a   1.000
_cell.length_b   1.000
_cell.length_c   1.000
_cell.angle_alpha   90.00
_cell.angle_beta   90.00
_cell.angle_gamma   90.00
#
_symmetry.space_group_name_H-M   'P 1'
#
loop_
_entity.id
_entity.type
_entity.pdbx_description
1 polymer ?
#
loop_
_entity_poly.entity_id
_entity_poly.type
_entity_poly.pdbx_seq_one_letter_code
_entity_poly.pdbx_strand_id
1 'polypeptide(L)'
;GALFPWESARSGEEETPEFAAINIRTGLRQKVASAQAEHHLVADIAWAVVQYWQTTGDESFIAHEGMALLLETAKFWISRTVRVNDRLEIHDVIGPDEYTEHVNNNAFTSYMAYYNVQQALSIARQFGCSDDAFIHRAEMFLKELRLPEIQPDGVLPQDDSFMAKPAINLAKYKAAAGKQTILLDYSRAEVNEMQILKQADVVMLNYMLPEQFSAASCLANLQFYEPRTIHDSSLSK
;
A
#
# COMPACT_ATOMS: atom_id res chain seq x y z
N GLY A 1 11.55 -3.58 13.71
CA GLY A 1 10.51 -4.44 13.13
C GLY A 1 11.04 -5.08 11.87
N ALA A 2 10.21 -5.85 11.19
CA ALA A 2 10.57 -6.53 9.95
C ALA A 2 10.07 -5.73 8.74
N LEU A 3 11.00 -5.27 7.90
CA LEU A 3 10.72 -4.90 6.52
C LEU A 3 11.00 -6.14 5.67
N PHE A 4 9.94 -6.79 5.19
CA PHE A 4 10.08 -7.87 4.23
C PHE A 4 10.51 -7.30 2.86
N PRO A 5 11.27 -8.06 2.06
CA PRO A 5 11.69 -7.59 0.75
C PRO A 5 10.53 -7.55 -0.26
N TRP A 6 10.65 -6.68 -1.25
CA TRP A 6 9.72 -6.61 -2.37
C TRP A 6 9.77 -7.87 -3.24
N GLU A 7 10.97 -8.31 -3.58
CA GLU A 7 11.18 -9.61 -4.21
C GLU A 7 11.98 -10.50 -3.26
N SER A 8 11.40 -11.63 -2.85
CA SER A 8 12.03 -12.59 -1.95
C SER A 8 12.29 -13.92 -2.64
N ALA A 9 13.44 -14.53 -2.36
CA ALA A 9 13.76 -15.89 -2.80
C ALA A 9 14.15 -16.78 -1.61
N ARG A 10 15.19 -17.60 -1.77
CA ARG A 10 15.56 -18.63 -0.79
C ARG A 10 16.02 -18.08 0.56
N SER A 11 16.70 -16.95 0.57
CA SER A 11 17.33 -16.37 1.76
C SER A 11 16.37 -15.52 2.60
N GLY A 12 15.30 -15.00 2.00
CA GLY A 12 14.49 -13.94 2.62
C GLY A 12 15.07 -12.53 2.45
N GLU A 13 16.20 -12.38 1.75
CA GLU A 13 16.80 -11.08 1.43
C GLU A 13 16.10 -10.42 0.23
N GLU A 14 16.38 -9.13 0.03
CA GLU A 14 15.88 -8.35 -1.10
C GLU A 14 16.58 -8.74 -2.41
N GLU A 15 15.78 -9.24 -3.36
CA GLU A 15 16.23 -9.71 -4.67
C GLU A 15 15.76 -8.78 -5.82
N THR A 16 15.05 -7.69 -5.51
CA THR A 16 14.58 -6.75 -6.54
C THR A 16 15.77 -6.18 -7.30
N PRO A 17 15.78 -6.26 -8.65
CA PRO A 17 16.89 -5.75 -9.43
C PRO A 17 17.00 -4.23 -9.29
N GLU A 18 18.22 -3.71 -9.15
CA GLU A 18 18.44 -2.26 -8.99
C GLU A 18 17.92 -1.45 -10.20
N PHE A 19 17.93 -2.05 -11.39
CA PHE A 19 17.52 -1.40 -12.64
C PHE A 19 16.61 -2.30 -13.48
N ALA A 20 15.63 -1.68 -14.14
CA ALA A 20 14.69 -2.34 -15.05
C ALA A 20 14.61 -1.62 -16.41
N ALA A 21 13.39 -1.29 -16.85
CA ALA A 21 13.08 -0.76 -18.18
C ALA A 21 13.93 0.46 -18.57
N ILE A 22 14.10 0.67 -19.88
CA ILE A 22 14.84 1.82 -20.42
C ILE A 22 13.94 3.05 -20.39
N ASN A 23 14.48 4.17 -19.90
CA ASN A 23 13.83 5.47 -19.98
C ASN A 23 13.84 5.97 -21.43
N ILE A 24 12.66 6.20 -22.00
CA ILE A 24 12.50 6.58 -23.42
C ILE A 24 13.05 7.96 -23.77
N ARG A 25 13.28 8.84 -22.78
CA ARG A 25 13.82 10.19 -23.00
C ARG A 25 15.34 10.21 -22.95
N THR A 26 15.95 9.40 -22.08
CA THR A 26 17.40 9.43 -21.82
C THR A 26 18.16 8.23 -22.40
N GLY A 27 17.47 7.13 -22.71
CA GLY A 27 18.08 5.87 -23.13
C GLY A 27 18.79 5.12 -21.99
N LEU A 28 18.72 5.62 -20.76
CA LEU A 28 19.32 4.98 -19.59
C LEU A 28 18.34 4.00 -18.94
N ARG A 29 18.88 2.95 -18.28
CA ARG A 29 18.05 2.04 -17.46
C ARG A 29 17.47 2.81 -16.27
N GLN A 30 16.18 2.61 -16.01
CA GLN A 30 15.47 3.19 -14.90
C GLN A 30 15.79 2.42 -13.61
N LYS A 31 16.09 3.14 -12.52
CA LYS A 31 16.24 2.53 -11.20
C LYS A 31 14.88 2.03 -10.71
N VAL A 32 14.83 0.82 -10.16
CA VAL A 32 13.61 0.27 -9.57
C VAL A 32 13.45 0.85 -8.16
N ALA A 33 12.30 1.47 -7.90
CA ALA A 33 12.00 2.11 -6.62
C ALA A 33 11.22 1.20 -5.67
N SER A 34 10.65 0.07 -6.13
CA SER A 34 9.80 -0.82 -5.31
C SER A 34 10.49 -1.30 -4.04
N ALA A 35 11.69 -1.86 -4.12
CA ALA A 35 12.46 -2.27 -2.93
C ALA A 35 12.79 -1.12 -1.95
N GLN A 36 12.75 0.13 -2.40
CA GLN A 36 13.08 1.30 -1.57
C GLN A 36 11.83 1.93 -0.93
N ALA A 37 10.66 1.79 -1.54
CA ALA A 37 9.49 2.60 -1.18
C ALA A 37 8.15 1.86 -1.22
N GLU A 38 8.04 0.68 -1.82
CA GLU A 38 6.81 -0.10 -1.93
C GLU A 38 6.60 -0.99 -0.70
N HIS A 39 6.44 -0.35 0.46
CA HIS A 39 6.46 -1.02 1.76
C HIS A 39 5.14 -1.70 2.15
N HIS A 40 4.07 -1.54 1.35
CA HIS A 40 2.72 -2.02 1.69
C HIS A 40 2.68 -3.55 1.90
N LEU A 41 3.58 -4.30 1.24
CA LEU A 41 3.75 -5.75 1.42
C LEU A 41 3.89 -6.19 2.89
N VAL A 42 4.47 -5.33 3.75
CA VAL A 42 4.65 -5.61 5.18
C VAL A 42 3.30 -5.70 5.88
N ALA A 43 2.34 -4.86 5.49
CA ALA A 43 0.98 -4.94 5.96
C ALA A 43 0.19 -6.04 5.26
N ASP A 44 0.49 -6.36 4.00
CA ASP A 44 -0.16 -7.46 3.29
C ASP A 44 0.13 -8.82 3.92
N ILE A 45 1.38 -9.05 4.36
CA ILE A 45 1.76 -10.26 5.10
C ILE A 45 0.98 -10.34 6.42
N ALA A 46 0.89 -9.24 7.15
CA ALA A 46 0.11 -9.18 8.38
C ALA A 46 -1.39 -9.46 8.13
N TRP A 47 -1.94 -8.91 7.06
CA TRP A 47 -3.30 -9.20 6.63
C TRP A 47 -3.48 -10.69 6.32
N ALA A 48 -2.58 -11.29 5.53
CA ALA A 48 -2.64 -12.71 5.21
C ALA A 48 -2.57 -13.62 6.46
N VAL A 49 -1.75 -13.26 7.45
CA VAL A 49 -1.67 -13.96 8.75
C VAL A 49 -3.02 -13.93 9.47
N VAL A 50 -3.67 -12.77 9.54
CA VAL A 50 -4.97 -12.61 10.21
C VAL A 50 -6.06 -13.35 9.44
N GLN A 51 -6.09 -13.24 8.12
CA GLN A 51 -7.07 -13.95 7.29
C GLN A 51 -6.94 -15.47 7.39
N TYR A 52 -5.70 -15.99 7.43
CA TYR A 52 -5.46 -17.42 7.65
C TYR A 52 -6.04 -17.87 8.99
N TRP A 53 -5.72 -17.15 10.07
CA TRP A 53 -6.21 -17.50 11.40
C TRP A 53 -7.74 -17.41 11.49
N GLN A 54 -8.35 -16.31 11.03
CA GLN A 54 -9.81 -16.13 11.07
C GLN A 54 -10.57 -17.18 10.24
N THR A 55 -9.97 -17.66 9.15
CA THR A 55 -10.58 -18.67 8.28
C THR A 55 -10.46 -20.08 8.86
N THR A 56 -9.33 -20.39 9.50
CA THR A 56 -9.01 -21.77 9.94
C THR A 56 -9.29 -22.02 11.41
N GLY A 57 -9.30 -20.98 12.25
CA GLY A 57 -9.32 -21.09 13.70
C GLY A 57 -8.03 -21.69 14.29
N ASP A 58 -6.90 -21.61 13.59
CA ASP A 58 -5.62 -22.16 14.04
C ASP A 58 -5.00 -21.32 15.16
N GLU A 59 -5.49 -21.54 16.39
CA GLU A 59 -5.03 -20.87 17.61
C GLU A 59 -3.55 -21.15 17.92
N SER A 60 -3.03 -22.31 17.52
CA SER A 60 -1.62 -22.64 17.72
C SER A 60 -0.73 -21.74 16.88
N PHE A 61 -1.07 -21.57 15.60
CA PHE A 61 -0.32 -20.70 14.69
C PHE A 61 -0.34 -19.25 15.15
N ILE A 62 -1.52 -18.69 15.45
CA ILE A 62 -1.60 -17.26 15.81
C ILE A 62 -0.87 -16.97 17.12
N ALA A 63 -0.88 -17.89 18.10
CA ALA A 63 -0.23 -17.69 19.39
C ALA A 63 1.32 -17.75 19.31
N HIS A 64 1.89 -18.44 18.33
CA HIS A 64 3.34 -18.62 18.21
C HIS A 64 3.91 -17.83 17.01
N GLU A 65 3.66 -18.28 15.79
CA GLU A 65 4.23 -17.69 14.58
C GLU A 65 3.50 -16.40 14.16
N GLY A 66 2.17 -16.40 14.20
CA GLY A 66 1.35 -15.29 13.76
C GLY A 66 1.55 -14.04 14.62
N MET A 67 1.57 -14.17 15.94
CA MET A 67 1.85 -13.05 16.84
C MET A 67 3.24 -12.45 16.59
N ALA A 68 4.27 -13.29 16.38
CA ALA A 68 5.61 -12.80 16.09
C ALA A 68 5.65 -12.00 14.78
N LEU A 69 5.00 -12.50 13.72
CA LEU A 69 4.87 -11.81 12.44
C LEU A 69 4.16 -10.46 12.63
N LEU A 70 2.98 -10.44 13.25
CA LEU A 70 2.20 -9.22 13.47
C LEU A 70 2.97 -8.17 14.29
N LEU A 71 3.62 -8.58 15.38
CA LEU A 71 4.40 -7.68 16.21
C LEU A 71 5.59 -7.08 15.45
N GLU A 72 6.34 -7.88 14.71
CA GLU A 72 7.49 -7.38 13.97
C GLU A 72 7.10 -6.48 12.80
N THR A 73 6.02 -6.80 12.08
CA THR A 73 5.49 -5.93 11.02
C THR A 73 4.90 -4.64 11.58
N ALA A 74 4.21 -4.68 12.73
CA ALA A 74 3.69 -3.49 13.39
C ALA A 74 4.83 -2.59 13.91
N LYS A 75 5.89 -3.17 14.49
CA LYS A 75 7.09 -2.43 14.89
C LYS A 75 7.76 -1.74 13.70
N PHE A 76 7.72 -2.34 12.50
CA PHE A 76 8.20 -1.67 11.29
C PHE A 76 7.35 -0.43 10.99
N TRP A 77 6.03 -0.56 10.92
CA TRP A 77 5.15 0.59 10.62
C TRP A 77 5.28 1.73 11.62
N ILE A 78 5.35 1.43 12.91
CA ILE A 78 5.61 2.42 13.96
C ILE A 78 6.93 3.15 13.73
N SER A 79 7.97 2.44 13.28
CA SER A 79 9.27 3.06 12.97
C SER A 79 9.30 3.79 11.61
N ARG A 80 8.38 3.46 10.69
CA ARG A 80 8.36 3.99 9.32
C ARG A 80 7.67 5.35 9.20
N THR A 81 6.87 5.73 10.20
CA THR A 81 6.19 7.03 10.23
C THR A 81 7.12 8.17 10.61
N VAL A 82 6.83 9.35 10.06
CA VAL A 82 7.42 10.62 10.46
C VAL A 82 6.40 11.44 11.24
N ARG A 83 6.88 12.28 12.17
CA ARG A 83 6.04 13.22 12.90
C ARG A 83 5.89 14.51 12.10
N VAL A 84 4.66 14.87 11.76
CA VAL A 84 4.30 16.15 11.12
C VAL A 84 3.27 16.84 11.99
N ASN A 85 3.66 17.95 12.63
CA ASN A 85 2.87 18.59 13.68
C ASN A 85 2.48 17.56 14.77
N ASP A 86 1.19 17.45 15.09
CA ASP A 86 0.66 16.53 16.11
C ASP A 86 0.24 15.16 15.55
N ARG A 87 0.56 14.84 14.28
CA ARG A 87 0.16 13.58 13.62
C ARG A 87 1.36 12.78 13.10
N LEU A 88 1.17 11.47 12.97
CA LEU A 88 2.08 10.58 12.28
C LEU A 88 1.66 10.46 10.81
N GLU A 89 2.64 10.50 9.92
CA GLU A 89 2.44 10.39 8.47
C GLU A 89 3.40 9.36 7.88
N ILE A 90 3.03 8.77 6.74
CA ILE A 90 3.87 7.83 5.98
C ILE A 90 4.28 8.53 4.69
N HIS A 91 5.53 8.97 4.62
CA HIS A 91 6.07 9.71 3.49
C HIS A 91 6.92 8.84 2.59
N ASP A 92 7.06 9.25 1.33
CA ASP A 92 7.97 8.66 0.34
C ASP A 92 7.73 7.15 0.16
N VAL A 93 6.52 6.80 -0.29
CA VAL A 93 6.09 5.42 -0.53
C VAL A 93 5.54 5.23 -1.94
N ILE A 94 5.46 3.98 -2.34
CA ILE A 94 4.76 3.50 -3.53
C ILE A 94 3.61 2.63 -3.03
N GLY A 95 2.39 2.91 -3.50
CA GLY A 95 1.23 2.06 -3.26
C GLY A 95 1.15 0.92 -4.28
N PRO A 96 0.07 0.12 -4.29
CA PRO A 96 -0.14 -0.88 -5.34
C PRO A 96 -0.07 -0.33 -6.77
N ASP A 97 -0.41 0.95 -6.97
CA ASP A 97 -0.17 1.64 -8.24
C ASP A 97 1.31 2.06 -8.39
N GLU A 98 2.14 1.16 -8.95
CA GLU A 98 3.58 1.41 -9.19
C GLU A 98 3.89 2.52 -10.23
N TYR A 99 2.90 3.10 -10.90
CA TYR A 99 3.12 4.28 -11.74
C TYR A 99 3.19 5.57 -10.92
N THR A 100 2.64 5.55 -9.71
CA THR A 100 2.67 6.66 -8.77
C THR A 100 3.74 6.39 -7.71
N GLU A 101 4.91 7.01 -7.88
CA GLU A 101 6.08 6.78 -7.01
C GLU A 101 6.36 7.97 -6.10
N HIS A 102 6.99 7.70 -4.95
CA HIS A 102 7.48 8.72 -4.01
C HIS A 102 6.37 9.66 -3.49
N VAL A 103 5.21 9.10 -3.18
CA VAL A 103 4.05 9.84 -2.67
C VAL A 103 3.95 9.78 -1.15
N ASN A 104 3.21 10.72 -0.58
CA ASN A 104 2.92 10.77 0.84
C ASN A 104 1.50 10.33 1.12
N ASN A 105 1.34 9.61 2.23
CA ASN A 105 0.05 9.20 2.79
C ASN A 105 -0.81 8.44 1.79
N ASN A 106 -0.21 7.53 1.00
CA ASN A 106 -0.96 6.64 0.11
C ASN A 106 -2.05 5.89 0.92
N ALA A 107 -3.29 5.93 0.45
CA ALA A 107 -4.44 5.44 1.19
C ALA A 107 -4.33 3.94 1.48
N PHE A 108 -4.00 3.13 0.47
CA PHE A 108 -3.80 1.70 0.67
C PHE A 108 -2.76 1.43 1.76
N THR A 109 -1.56 2.00 1.61
CA THR A 109 -0.45 1.84 2.55
C THR A 109 -0.82 2.28 3.97
N SER A 110 -1.40 3.47 4.14
CA SER A 110 -1.73 4.02 5.45
C SER A 110 -2.81 3.21 6.18
N TYR A 111 -3.87 2.81 5.48
CA TYR A 111 -4.93 1.99 6.07
C TYR A 111 -4.45 0.57 6.40
N MET A 112 -3.63 -0.03 5.54
CA MET A 112 -3.07 -1.36 5.78
C MET A 112 -2.06 -1.34 6.94
N ALA A 113 -1.24 -0.28 7.06
CA ALA A 113 -0.37 -0.07 8.22
C ALA A 113 -1.17 0.08 9.52
N TYR A 114 -2.27 0.85 9.50
CA TYR A 114 -3.20 0.97 10.62
C TYR A 114 -3.78 -0.39 11.02
N TYR A 115 -4.30 -1.14 10.04
CA TYR A 115 -4.86 -2.47 10.25
C TYR A 115 -3.84 -3.39 10.90
N ASN A 116 -2.61 -3.45 10.39
CA ASN A 116 -1.54 -4.26 10.95
C ASN A 116 -1.27 -3.94 12.43
N VAL A 117 -1.05 -2.67 12.76
CA VAL A 117 -0.77 -2.25 14.15
C VAL A 117 -1.98 -2.53 15.06
N GLN A 118 -3.20 -2.36 14.56
CA GLN A 118 -4.42 -2.68 15.30
C GLN A 118 -4.53 -4.17 15.61
N GLN A 119 -4.31 -5.03 14.62
CA GLN A 119 -4.36 -6.49 14.80
C GLN A 119 -3.24 -6.97 15.72
N ALA A 120 -2.02 -6.46 15.55
CA ALA A 120 -0.89 -6.77 16.41
C ALA A 120 -1.16 -6.39 17.88
N LEU A 121 -1.74 -5.21 18.13
CA LEU A 121 -2.12 -4.78 19.48
C LEU A 121 -3.24 -5.67 20.07
N SER A 122 -4.23 -6.03 19.27
CA SER A 122 -5.32 -6.92 19.70
C SER A 122 -4.80 -8.30 20.11
N ILE A 123 -3.99 -8.92 19.25
CA ILE A 123 -3.38 -10.24 19.49
C ILE A 123 -2.41 -10.18 20.68
N ALA A 124 -1.59 -9.14 20.79
CA ALA A 124 -0.69 -8.95 21.93
C ALA A 124 -1.45 -8.94 23.26
N ARG A 125 -2.59 -8.25 23.33
CA ARG A 125 -3.44 -8.22 24.53
C ARG A 125 -4.14 -9.55 24.79
N GLN A 126 -4.66 -10.21 23.73
CA GLN A 126 -5.36 -11.47 23.84
C GLN A 126 -4.47 -12.60 24.41
N PHE A 127 -3.22 -12.67 23.96
CA PHE A 127 -2.28 -13.72 24.37
C PHE A 127 -1.32 -13.30 25.48
N GLY A 128 -1.54 -12.13 26.10
CA GLY A 128 -0.79 -11.69 27.28
C GLY A 128 0.66 -11.32 27.02
N CYS A 129 0.96 -10.71 25.87
CA CYS A 129 2.27 -10.13 25.59
C CYS A 129 2.62 -9.05 26.63
N SER A 130 3.81 -9.17 27.25
CA SER A 130 4.28 -8.27 28.31
C SER A 130 5.12 -7.09 27.81
N ASP A 131 5.14 -6.80 26.50
CA ASP A 131 5.87 -5.68 25.92
C ASP A 131 5.04 -4.39 26.03
N ASP A 132 5.01 -3.80 27.23
CA ASP A 132 4.28 -2.56 27.52
C ASP A 132 4.74 -1.38 26.64
N ALA A 133 6.02 -1.37 26.24
CA ALA A 133 6.58 -0.33 25.37
C ALA A 133 6.06 -0.46 23.94
N PHE A 134 5.88 -1.68 23.44
CA PHE A 134 5.17 -1.91 22.18
C PHE A 134 3.70 -1.48 22.30
N ILE A 135 2.98 -1.93 23.33
CA ILE A 135 1.57 -1.62 23.54
C ILE A 135 1.34 -0.12 23.53
N HIS A 136 2.11 0.64 24.30
CA HIS A 136 2.01 2.09 24.35
C HIS A 136 2.28 2.74 22.99
N ARG A 137 3.33 2.33 22.28
CA ARG A 137 3.65 2.89 20.95
C ARG A 137 2.57 2.55 19.91
N ALA A 138 2.00 1.34 19.96
CA ALA A 138 0.91 0.94 19.09
C ALA A 138 -0.36 1.76 19.35
N GLU A 139 -0.72 2.00 20.62
CA GLU A 139 -1.83 2.89 20.98
C GLU A 139 -1.62 4.32 20.46
N MET A 140 -0.43 4.88 20.64
CA MET A 140 -0.10 6.22 20.12
C MET A 140 -0.15 6.24 18.60
N PHE A 141 0.39 5.22 17.93
CA PHE A 141 0.33 5.09 16.48
C PHE A 141 -1.12 5.12 15.96
N LEU A 142 -2.00 4.30 16.53
CA LEU A 142 -3.40 4.22 16.13
C LEU A 142 -4.18 5.50 16.43
N LYS A 143 -3.74 6.28 17.42
CA LYS A 143 -4.36 7.57 17.73
C LYS A 143 -3.91 8.69 16.80
N GLU A 144 -2.67 8.65 16.34
CA GLU A 144 -2.01 9.80 15.72
C GLU A 144 -1.74 9.64 14.22
N LEU A 145 -1.80 8.41 13.69
CA LEU A 145 -1.64 8.17 12.25
C LEU A 145 -2.72 8.92 11.45
N ARG A 146 -2.27 9.74 10.51
CA ARG A 146 -3.13 10.38 9.53
C ARG A 146 -3.55 9.35 8.49
N LEU A 147 -4.85 9.11 8.40
CA LEU A 147 -5.46 8.38 7.30
C LEU A 147 -6.07 9.37 6.30
N PRO A 148 -5.96 9.15 4.98
CA PRO A 148 -6.73 9.90 4.00
C PRO A 148 -8.24 9.80 4.29
N GLU A 149 -8.96 10.89 4.08
CA GLU A 149 -10.40 10.97 4.38
C GLU A 149 -11.21 11.02 3.09
N ILE A 150 -12.36 10.34 3.09
CA ILE A 150 -13.33 10.40 1.99
C ILE A 150 -13.80 11.83 1.78
N GLN A 151 -13.71 12.31 0.55
CA GLN A 151 -14.16 13.64 0.16
C GLN A 151 -15.69 13.73 0.04
N PRO A 152 -16.29 14.93 -0.01
CA PRO A 152 -17.75 15.09 -0.08
C PRO A 152 -18.43 14.40 -1.28
N ASP A 153 -17.68 14.11 -2.34
CA ASP A 153 -18.15 13.36 -3.52
C ASP A 153 -18.12 11.83 -3.33
N GLY A 154 -17.68 11.35 -2.16
CA GLY A 154 -17.57 9.94 -1.82
C GLY A 154 -16.25 9.29 -2.20
N VAL A 155 -15.32 10.03 -2.84
CA VAL A 155 -14.03 9.49 -3.29
C VAL A 155 -12.97 9.63 -2.20
N LEU A 156 -12.26 8.54 -1.93
CA LEU A 156 -11.06 8.53 -1.10
C LEU A 156 -9.84 8.91 -1.96
N PRO A 157 -9.08 9.97 -1.65
CA PRO A 157 -7.86 10.31 -2.38
C PRO A 157 -6.81 9.19 -2.27
N GLN A 158 -6.18 8.83 -3.39
CA GLN A 158 -5.13 7.80 -3.43
C GLN A 158 -3.90 8.19 -2.61
N ASP A 159 -3.51 9.46 -2.66
CA ASP A 159 -2.41 10.06 -1.91
C ASP A 159 -2.61 11.59 -1.84
N ASP A 160 -1.69 12.30 -1.19
CA ASP A 160 -1.76 13.76 -0.99
C ASP A 160 -1.75 14.58 -2.31
N SER A 161 -1.29 14.00 -3.42
CA SER A 161 -1.04 14.69 -4.69
C SER A 161 -1.99 14.27 -5.83
N PHE A 162 -2.46 13.03 -5.84
CA PHE A 162 -3.14 12.41 -7.00
C PHE A 162 -4.31 13.25 -7.55
N MET A 163 -5.14 13.80 -6.67
CA MET A 163 -6.33 14.54 -7.06
C MET A 163 -6.01 15.84 -7.83
N ALA A 164 -4.81 16.40 -7.65
CA ALA A 164 -4.36 17.60 -8.33
C ALA A 164 -3.68 17.32 -9.68
N LYS A 165 -3.31 16.06 -9.96
CA LYS A 165 -2.63 15.68 -11.20
C LYS A 165 -3.58 15.82 -12.41
N PRO A 166 -3.07 16.19 -13.61
CA PRO A 166 -3.87 16.22 -14.83
C PRO A 166 -4.42 14.84 -15.20
N ALA A 167 -5.70 14.80 -15.57
CA ALA A 167 -6.31 13.65 -16.23
C ALA A 167 -6.04 13.70 -17.74
N ILE A 168 -5.75 12.54 -18.33
CA ILE A 168 -5.54 12.41 -19.79
C ILE A 168 -6.51 11.40 -20.40
N ASN A 169 -6.62 11.38 -21.72
CA ASN A 169 -7.40 10.35 -22.41
C ASN A 169 -6.63 9.02 -22.43
N LEU A 170 -7.14 8.03 -21.70
CA LEU A 170 -6.51 6.72 -21.53
C LEU A 170 -7.05 5.64 -22.47
N ALA A 171 -8.02 5.96 -23.33
CA ALA A 171 -8.72 4.96 -24.14
C ALA A 171 -7.77 4.07 -24.97
N LYS A 172 -6.74 4.66 -25.58
CA LYS A 172 -5.78 3.90 -26.39
C LYS A 172 -4.88 2.97 -25.56
N TYR A 173 -4.55 3.35 -24.33
CA TYR A 173 -3.72 2.54 -23.44
C TYR A 173 -4.54 1.41 -22.80
N LYS A 174 -5.79 1.70 -22.38
CA LYS A 174 -6.75 0.67 -21.93
C LYS A 174 -6.97 -0.40 -22.98
N ALA A 175 -7.12 -0.02 -24.26
CA ALA A 175 -7.29 -0.97 -25.35
C ALA A 175 -6.08 -1.91 -25.55
N ALA A 176 -4.92 -1.53 -25.05
CA ALA A 176 -3.68 -2.29 -25.10
C ALA A 176 -3.20 -2.74 -23.70
N ALA A 177 -4.13 -2.88 -22.74
CA ALA A 177 -3.85 -3.27 -21.37
C ALA A 177 -2.89 -4.48 -21.24
N GLY A 178 -1.97 -4.40 -20.30
CA GLY A 178 -0.95 -5.42 -20.01
C GLY A 178 0.29 -5.34 -20.90
N LYS A 179 0.35 -4.35 -21.79
CA LYS A 179 1.50 -4.13 -22.70
C LYS A 179 2.34 -2.90 -22.32
N GLN A 180 1.95 -2.14 -21.29
CA GLN A 180 2.67 -0.96 -20.83
C GLN A 180 2.91 0.07 -21.93
N THR A 181 1.95 0.20 -22.86
CA THR A 181 2.09 1.08 -24.03
C THR A 181 2.17 2.56 -23.67
N ILE A 182 1.70 2.96 -22.48
CA ILE A 182 1.89 4.32 -21.94
C ILE A 182 3.38 4.68 -21.84
N LEU A 183 4.24 3.70 -21.52
CA LEU A 183 5.68 3.88 -21.35
C LEU A 183 6.44 3.99 -22.69
N LEU A 184 5.73 3.88 -23.83
CA LEU A 184 6.28 4.18 -25.15
C LEU A 184 6.10 5.66 -25.51
N ASP A 185 5.09 6.32 -24.94
CA ASP A 185 4.75 7.72 -25.21
C ASP A 185 5.27 8.66 -24.11
N TYR A 186 5.29 8.20 -22.86
CA TYR A 186 5.71 8.95 -21.67
C TYR A 186 6.77 8.19 -20.87
N SER A 187 7.72 8.91 -20.29
CA SER A 187 8.62 8.35 -19.28
C SER A 187 7.86 8.07 -17.98
N ARG A 188 8.39 7.19 -17.10
CA ARG A 188 7.79 6.96 -15.77
C ARG A 188 7.61 8.26 -14.98
N ALA A 189 8.58 9.18 -15.05
CA ALA A 189 8.48 10.47 -14.38
C ALA A 189 7.30 11.32 -14.90
N GLU A 190 7.03 11.29 -16.21
CA GLU A 190 5.85 11.95 -16.78
C GLU A 190 4.55 11.25 -16.33
N VAL A 191 4.51 9.91 -16.31
CA VAL A 191 3.34 9.15 -15.88
C VAL A 191 3.02 9.38 -14.40
N ASN A 192 4.04 9.48 -13.54
CA ASN A 192 3.87 9.78 -12.10
C ASN A 192 3.15 11.11 -11.87
N GLU A 193 3.24 12.06 -12.80
CA GLU A 193 2.57 13.37 -12.72
C GLU A 193 1.16 13.36 -13.35
N MET A 194 0.53 12.21 -13.56
CA MET A 194 -0.81 12.10 -14.19
C MET A 194 -1.77 11.23 -13.37
N GLN A 195 -3.08 11.42 -13.58
CA GLN A 195 -4.11 10.52 -13.03
C GLN A 195 -4.22 9.23 -13.85
N ILE A 196 -3.21 8.37 -13.73
CA ILE A 196 -3.13 7.07 -14.40
C ILE A 196 -2.73 6.04 -13.36
N LEU A 197 -3.45 4.91 -13.32
CA LEU A 197 -3.10 3.79 -12.46
C LEU A 197 -2.66 2.60 -13.31
N LYS A 198 -1.55 1.97 -12.92
CA LYS A 198 -1.12 0.66 -13.44
C LYS A 198 -2.14 -0.42 -13.11
N GLN A 199 -2.65 -0.39 -11.87
CA GLN A 199 -3.54 -1.37 -11.28
C GLN A 199 -4.38 -0.77 -10.13
N ALA A 200 -5.30 -1.55 -9.56
CA ALA A 200 -6.13 -1.10 -8.44
C ALA A 200 -5.28 -0.74 -7.21
N ASP A 201 -5.52 0.45 -6.63
CA ASP A 201 -4.90 0.94 -5.39
C ASP A 201 -6.00 1.19 -4.33
N VAL A 202 -6.74 2.30 -4.42
CA VAL A 202 -7.89 2.57 -3.53
C VAL A 202 -8.99 1.52 -3.66
N VAL A 203 -9.22 1.00 -4.87
CA VAL A 203 -10.19 -0.08 -5.09
C VAL A 203 -9.70 -1.39 -4.44
N MET A 204 -8.39 -1.64 -4.42
CA MET A 204 -7.81 -2.78 -3.71
C MET A 204 -7.99 -2.65 -2.20
N LEU A 205 -7.84 -1.43 -1.65
CA LEU A 205 -8.13 -1.14 -0.25
C LEU A 205 -9.60 -1.44 0.09
N ASN A 206 -10.55 -1.02 -0.74
CA ASN A 206 -11.97 -1.32 -0.54
C ASN A 206 -12.27 -2.83 -0.61
N TYR A 207 -11.51 -3.59 -1.39
CA TYR A 207 -11.64 -5.04 -1.47
C TYR A 207 -11.05 -5.75 -0.24
N MET A 208 -9.89 -5.32 0.24
CA MET A 208 -9.20 -5.98 1.36
C MET A 208 -9.77 -5.64 2.74
N LEU A 209 -10.30 -4.43 2.91
CA LEU A 209 -10.87 -3.92 4.16
C LEU A 209 -12.30 -3.36 3.93
N PRO A 210 -13.25 -4.17 3.42
CA PRO A 210 -14.57 -3.69 3.01
C PRO A 210 -15.39 -3.12 4.18
N GLU A 211 -15.14 -3.56 5.41
CA GLU A 211 -15.82 -3.07 6.62
C GLU A 211 -15.44 -1.63 7.01
N GLN A 212 -14.36 -1.08 6.44
CA GLN A 212 -13.92 0.29 6.69
C GLN A 212 -14.68 1.33 5.85
N PHE A 213 -15.44 0.88 4.83
CA PHE A 213 -16.04 1.76 3.84
C PHE A 213 -17.52 1.48 3.64
N SER A 214 -18.29 2.54 3.40
CA SER A 214 -19.69 2.39 3.01
C SER A 214 -19.79 1.88 1.57
N ALA A 215 -20.86 1.14 1.25
CA ALA A 215 -21.12 0.69 -0.12
C ALA A 215 -21.18 1.86 -1.13
N ALA A 216 -21.67 3.03 -0.69
CA ALA A 216 -21.70 4.25 -1.51
C ALA A 216 -20.28 4.76 -1.81
N SER A 217 -19.39 4.76 -0.82
CA SER A 217 -17.99 5.16 -1.00
C SER A 217 -17.23 4.16 -1.88
N CYS A 218 -17.44 2.86 -1.70
CA CYS A 218 -16.84 1.84 -2.57
C CYS A 218 -17.28 2.02 -4.03
N LEU A 219 -18.56 2.32 -4.26
CA LEU A 219 -19.07 2.60 -5.60
C LEU A 219 -18.47 3.88 -6.19
N ALA A 220 -18.39 4.96 -5.40
CA ALA A 220 -17.79 6.23 -5.84
C ALA A 220 -16.31 6.06 -6.20
N ASN A 221 -15.54 5.34 -5.36
CA ASN A 221 -14.15 4.99 -5.64
C ASN A 221 -14.02 4.19 -6.92
N LEU A 222 -14.82 3.12 -7.10
CA LEU A 222 -14.77 2.31 -8.31
C LEU A 222 -15.07 3.16 -9.57
N GLN A 223 -16.10 3.99 -9.53
CA GLN A 223 -16.46 4.87 -10.64
C GLN A 223 -15.40 5.93 -10.94
N PHE A 224 -14.66 6.39 -9.93
CA PHE A 224 -13.60 7.36 -10.10
C PHE A 224 -12.30 6.72 -10.63
N TYR A 225 -11.87 5.61 -10.04
CA TYR A 225 -10.56 5.00 -10.31
C TYR A 225 -10.57 4.03 -11.51
N GLU A 226 -11.67 3.33 -11.80
CA GLU A 226 -11.71 2.41 -12.96
C GLU A 226 -11.39 3.16 -14.27
N PRO A 227 -11.99 4.33 -14.59
CA PRO A 227 -11.68 5.04 -15.84
C PRO A 227 -10.21 5.46 -15.95
N ARG A 228 -9.51 5.58 -14.82
CA ARG A 228 -8.11 5.99 -14.69
C ARG A 228 -7.13 4.82 -14.65
N THR A 229 -7.62 3.59 -14.51
CA THR A 229 -6.79 2.39 -14.41
C THR A 229 -6.59 1.75 -15.78
N ILE A 230 -5.35 1.59 -16.25
CA ILE A 230 -5.07 1.03 -17.58
C ILE A 230 -4.81 -0.48 -17.60
N HIS A 231 -4.87 -1.12 -16.43
CA HIS A 231 -4.75 -2.57 -16.26
C HIS A 231 -3.46 -3.14 -16.89
N ASP A 232 -2.35 -2.42 -16.69
CA ASP A 232 -1.02 -2.82 -17.17
C ASP A 232 -0.40 -3.94 -16.32
N SER A 233 -1.01 -4.25 -15.19
CA SER A 233 -0.75 -5.43 -14.39
C SER A 233 -1.87 -6.45 -14.53
N SER A 234 -1.50 -7.73 -14.55
CA SER A 234 -2.48 -8.83 -14.51
C SER A 234 -3.29 -8.87 -13.21
N LEU A 235 -2.80 -8.25 -12.14
CA LEU A 235 -3.47 -8.16 -10.84
C LEU A 235 -4.70 -7.23 -10.84
N SER A 236 -4.91 -6.47 -11.92
CA SER A 236 -5.88 -5.37 -11.93
C SER A 236 -7.28 -5.73 -12.45
N LYS A 237 -7.47 -6.88 -13.09
CA LYS A 237 -8.72 -7.23 -13.78
C LYS A 237 -9.72 -7.93 -12.88
#